data_AF-A0A9N9SC26-F1
#
_entry.id   AF-A0A9N9SC26-F1
#
_cell.length_a   1.000
_cell.length_b   1.000
_cell.length_c   1.000
_cell.angle_alpha   90.00
_cell.angle_beta   90.00
_cell.angle_gamma   90.00
#
_symmetry.space_group_name_H-M   'P 1'
#
loop_
_entity.id
_entity.type
_entity.pdbx_description
1 polymer ?
#
loop_
_entity_poly.entity_id
_entity_poly.type
_entity_poly.pdbx_seq_one_letter_code
_entity_poly.pdbx_strand_id
1 'polypeptide(L)'
;MLTTDTQKHLIDLIQDPGSCYKVDIITPQKALKESEDIKDDSIMKIEVCTSVPCVRTATDLLKLIDTKVDPCEDFYRFACGSFLQHTDLDNRGFISVQNFIEDEIHSEIRNILEQPIRQESPKSLDTAKKFYRACMNESAIDAAGLKKIKEILERIGGWPTLLENNWQEDDFDWLAVVHKLREMGVNFGVFYLVSVYRDEIDESRYVLGAEKPLCKNLSTASLASKMYLMKRVILLRASNYI
;
A
#
# COMPACT_ATOMS: atom_id res chain seq x y z
N MET A 1 2.51 17.72 16.74
CA MET A 1 2.17 17.32 18.12
C MET A 1 0.92 18.09 18.52
N LEU A 2 -0.20 17.40 18.79
CA LEU A 2 -1.41 18.05 19.28
C LEU A 2 -1.13 18.64 20.67
N THR A 3 -1.71 19.80 20.99
CA THR A 3 -1.49 20.44 22.29
C THR A 3 -2.14 19.62 23.40
N THR A 4 -1.59 19.70 24.61
CA THR A 4 -2.07 18.95 25.78
C THR A 4 -3.55 19.21 26.06
N ASP A 5 -4.05 20.40 25.72
CA ASP A 5 -5.47 20.77 25.81
C ASP A 5 -6.35 20.12 24.74
N THR A 6 -5.85 19.92 23.50
CA THR A 6 -6.60 19.18 22.47
C THR A 6 -6.68 17.70 22.81
N GLN A 7 -5.62 17.13 23.39
CA GLN A 7 -5.65 15.75 23.89
C GLN A 7 -6.62 15.58 25.06
N LYS A 8 -6.67 16.54 25.97
CA LYS A 8 -7.60 16.50 27.11
C LYS A 8 -9.06 16.64 26.68
N HIS A 9 -9.34 17.53 25.73
CA HIS A 9 -10.70 17.70 25.20
C HIS A 9 -11.19 16.48 24.40
N LEU A 10 -10.28 15.79 23.68
CA LEU A 10 -10.57 14.52 23.03
C LEU A 10 -10.81 13.39 24.04
N ILE A 11 -10.09 13.37 25.16
CA ILE A 11 -10.30 12.39 26.24
C ILE A 11 -11.64 12.65 26.96
N ASP A 12 -11.99 13.91 27.22
CA ASP A 12 -13.25 14.28 27.87
C ASP A 12 -14.48 13.94 26.98
N LEU A 13 -14.36 14.04 25.65
CA LEU A 13 -15.39 13.59 24.70
C LEU A 13 -15.54 12.05 24.63
N ILE A 14 -14.49 11.30 24.98
CA ILE A 14 -14.51 9.83 25.02
C ILE A 14 -14.99 9.32 26.39
N GLN A 15 -14.87 10.13 27.44
CA GLN A 15 -15.14 9.73 28.83
C GLN A 15 -16.51 10.17 29.38
N ASP A 16 -17.36 10.88 28.63
CA ASP A 16 -18.73 11.17 29.05
C ASP A 16 -19.64 9.93 28.80
N PRO A 17 -20.06 9.19 29.84
CA PRO A 17 -20.91 8.02 29.69
C PRO A 17 -22.36 8.39 29.35
N GLY A 18 -22.72 9.68 29.38
CA GLY A 18 -24.07 10.19 29.14
C GLY A 18 -24.35 10.66 27.70
N SER A 19 -23.34 10.70 26.83
CA SER A 19 -23.47 11.27 25.47
C SER A 19 -23.50 10.21 24.35
N CYS A 20 -23.93 8.98 24.64
CA CYS A 20 -24.24 8.05 23.56
C CYS A 20 -25.61 8.39 22.97
N TYR A 21 -25.63 9.29 21.98
CA TYR A 21 -26.84 9.58 21.22
C TYR A 21 -27.23 8.33 20.45
N LYS A 22 -28.42 7.80 20.74
CA LYS A 22 -29.01 6.72 19.94
C LYS A 22 -29.17 7.23 18.50
N VAL A 23 -28.35 6.72 17.60
CA VAL A 23 -28.41 7.11 16.18
C VAL A 23 -29.54 6.31 15.53
N ASP A 24 -30.74 6.86 15.59
CA ASP A 24 -31.85 6.36 14.79
C ASP A 24 -31.61 6.79 13.33
N ILE A 25 -31.29 5.83 12.45
CA ILE A 25 -31.28 6.08 11.01
C ILE A 25 -32.73 6.27 10.57
N ILE A 26 -33.15 7.53 10.49
CA ILE A 26 -34.48 7.88 10.00
C ILE A 26 -34.51 7.62 8.50
N THR A 27 -35.15 6.52 8.09
CA THR A 27 -35.45 6.32 6.67
C THR A 27 -36.46 7.38 6.22
N PRO A 28 -36.45 7.83 4.95
CA PRO A 28 -37.40 8.83 4.45
C PRO A 28 -38.87 8.46 4.74
N GLN A 29 -39.19 7.17 4.76
CA GLN A 29 -40.54 6.67 5.11
C GLN A 29 -40.85 6.77 6.61
N LYS A 30 -39.85 6.59 7.49
CA LYS A 30 -40.01 6.73 8.95
C LYS A 30 -40.12 8.20 9.35
N ALA A 31 -39.35 9.09 8.70
CA ALA A 31 -39.45 10.55 8.86
C ALA A 31 -40.86 11.07 8.56
N LEU A 32 -41.48 10.56 7.49
CA LEU A 32 -42.84 10.95 7.09
C LEU A 32 -43.90 10.46 8.09
N LYS A 33 -43.72 9.26 8.66
CA LYS A 33 -44.64 8.68 9.64
C LYS A 33 -44.58 9.36 11.01
N GLU A 34 -43.39 9.73 11.48
CA GLU A 34 -43.22 10.41 12.78
C GLU A 34 -43.72 11.87 12.75
N SER A 35 -43.92 12.45 11.56
CA SER A 35 -44.49 13.79 11.39
C SER A 35 -46.01 13.88 11.61
N GLU A 36 -46.72 12.75 11.57
CA GLU A 36 -48.20 12.72 11.74
C GLU A 36 -48.65 12.69 13.21
N ASP A 37 -47.76 12.35 14.16
CA ASP A 37 -48.14 12.09 15.57
C ASP A 37 -47.71 13.18 16.59
N ILE A 38 -47.11 14.31 16.17
CA ILE A 38 -46.61 15.33 17.11
C ILE A 38 -47.27 16.70 16.88
N LYS A 39 -48.18 17.08 17.79
CA LYS A 39 -48.66 18.46 17.97
C LYS A 39 -47.80 19.19 18.99
N ASP A 40 -46.59 19.57 18.62
CA ASP A 40 -45.77 20.53 19.38
C ASP A 40 -44.90 21.34 18.41
N ASP A 41 -45.03 22.66 18.46
CA ASP A 41 -44.51 23.64 17.49
C ASP A 41 -43.03 23.99 17.74
N SER A 42 -42.28 23.07 18.34
CA SER A 42 -40.85 23.22 18.66
C SER A 42 -39.98 22.07 18.14
N ILE A 43 -40.47 21.30 17.17
CA ILE A 43 -39.66 20.34 16.43
C ILE A 43 -38.58 21.12 15.67
N MET A 44 -37.31 20.92 16.05
CA MET A 44 -36.19 21.32 15.20
C MET A 44 -36.46 20.80 13.79
N LYS A 45 -36.76 21.68 12.84
CA LYS A 45 -36.86 21.32 11.43
C LYS A 45 -35.52 20.71 11.04
N ILE A 46 -35.45 19.39 11.01
CA ILE A 46 -34.30 18.67 10.49
C ILE A 46 -34.30 18.94 8.99
N GLU A 47 -33.42 19.85 8.57
CA GLU A 47 -33.21 20.12 7.16
C GLU A 47 -32.43 18.93 6.56
N VAL A 48 -33.16 18.04 5.89
CA VAL A 48 -32.56 16.87 5.23
C VAL A 48 -32.00 17.29 3.88
N CYS A 49 -30.70 17.07 3.67
CA CYS A 49 -30.07 17.29 2.38
C CYS A 49 -30.56 16.27 1.35
N THR A 50 -31.17 16.74 0.26
CA THR A 50 -31.70 15.91 -0.84
C THR A 50 -30.92 16.07 -2.14
N SER A 51 -29.78 16.78 -2.11
CA SER A 51 -28.91 16.90 -3.28
C SER A 51 -28.38 15.54 -3.73
N VAL A 52 -28.09 15.39 -5.03
CA VAL A 52 -27.56 14.13 -5.58
C VAL A 52 -26.31 13.64 -4.83
N PRO A 53 -25.32 14.49 -4.48
CA PRO A 53 -24.19 14.08 -3.66
C PRO A 53 -24.62 13.53 -2.29
N CYS A 54 -25.52 14.22 -1.58
CA CYS A 54 -26.00 13.78 -0.26
C CYS A 54 -26.68 12.42 -0.31
N VAL A 55 -27.57 12.20 -1.27
CA VAL A 55 -28.28 10.91 -1.42
C VAL A 55 -27.30 9.78 -1.76
N ARG A 56 -26.31 10.03 -2.62
CA ARG A 56 -25.27 9.05 -2.96
C ARG A 56 -24.42 8.70 -1.75
N THR A 57 -23.86 9.70 -1.07
CA THR A 57 -23.02 9.48 0.12
C THR A 57 -23.78 8.77 1.24
N ALA A 58 -25.04 9.15 1.49
CA ALA A 58 -25.88 8.46 2.47
C ALA A 58 -26.11 6.99 2.07
N THR A 59 -26.35 6.72 0.79
CA THR A 59 -26.53 5.34 0.29
C THR A 59 -25.25 4.51 0.46
N ASP A 60 -24.09 5.07 0.14
CA ASP A 60 -22.82 4.36 0.26
C ASP A 60 -22.45 4.09 1.72
N LEU A 61 -22.71 5.06 2.61
CA LEU A 61 -22.54 4.87 4.05
C LEU A 61 -23.43 3.74 4.58
N LEU A 62 -24.69 3.68 4.15
CA LEU A 62 -25.63 2.64 4.58
C LEU A 62 -25.23 1.23 4.12
N LYS A 63 -24.41 1.10 3.08
CA LYS A 63 -23.86 -0.22 2.68
C LYS A 63 -22.83 -0.75 3.68
N LEU A 64 -22.19 0.13 4.46
CA LEU A 64 -21.13 -0.22 5.41
C LEU A 64 -21.71 -0.52 6.81
N ILE A 65 -22.74 0.21 7.21
CA ILE A 65 -23.33 0.17 8.55
C ILE A 65 -24.22 -1.06 8.77
N ASP A 66 -24.09 -1.70 9.93
CA ASP A 66 -25.03 -2.70 10.46
C ASP A 66 -25.90 -2.07 11.57
N THR A 67 -27.12 -1.69 11.23
CA THR A 67 -28.07 -1.05 12.14
C THR A 67 -28.63 -1.97 13.22
N LYS A 68 -28.31 -3.26 13.19
CA LYS A 68 -28.73 -4.22 14.23
C LYS A 68 -27.83 -4.20 15.46
N VAL A 69 -26.66 -3.57 15.35
CA VAL A 69 -25.69 -3.46 16.45
C VAL A 69 -25.88 -2.13 17.15
N ASP A 70 -25.88 -2.13 18.48
CA ASP A 70 -25.94 -0.89 19.24
C ASP A 70 -24.58 -0.16 19.12
N PRO A 71 -24.53 1.08 18.60
CA PRO A 71 -23.27 1.84 18.50
C PRO A 71 -22.62 2.11 19.87
N CYS A 72 -23.39 2.10 20.96
CA CYS A 72 -22.87 2.29 22.31
C CYS A 72 -22.16 1.05 22.85
N GLU A 73 -22.48 -0.13 22.31
CA GLU A 73 -21.90 -1.41 22.73
C GLU A 73 -20.71 -1.82 21.83
N ASP A 74 -20.84 -1.69 20.51
CA ASP A 74 -19.77 -1.96 19.55
C ASP A 74 -19.89 -1.07 18.31
N PHE A 75 -19.33 0.14 18.41
CA PHE A 75 -19.34 1.11 17.32
C PHE A 75 -18.65 0.59 16.05
N TYR A 76 -17.64 -0.29 16.17
CA TYR A 76 -16.95 -0.83 15.00
C TYR A 76 -17.86 -1.79 14.23
N ARG A 77 -18.56 -2.68 14.93
CA ARG A 77 -19.56 -3.57 14.33
C ARG A 77 -20.77 -2.80 13.80
N PHE A 78 -21.21 -1.75 14.48
CA PHE A 78 -22.24 -0.87 13.94
C PHE A 78 -21.77 -0.18 12.64
N ALA A 79 -20.60 0.45 12.63
CA ALA A 79 -20.16 1.26 11.49
C ALA A 79 -19.68 0.42 10.28
N CYS A 80 -19.13 -0.78 10.51
CA CYS A 80 -18.50 -1.61 9.48
C CYS A 80 -19.10 -3.01 9.35
N GLY A 81 -20.09 -3.38 10.17
CA GLY A 81 -20.57 -4.75 10.25
C GLY A 81 -21.12 -5.30 8.95
N SER A 82 -21.83 -4.47 8.16
CA SER A 82 -22.34 -4.87 6.85
C SER A 82 -21.19 -5.05 5.85
N PHE A 83 -20.19 -4.17 5.86
CA PHE A 83 -19.00 -4.33 5.03
C PHE A 83 -18.30 -5.67 5.29
N LEU A 84 -18.13 -6.04 6.56
CA LEU A 84 -17.46 -7.29 6.94
C LEU A 84 -18.25 -8.55 6.56
N GLN A 85 -19.58 -8.46 6.47
CA GLN A 85 -20.44 -9.58 6.07
C GLN A 85 -20.41 -9.84 4.56
N HIS A 86 -20.21 -8.80 3.75
CA HIS A 86 -20.36 -8.87 2.30
C HIS A 86 -19.04 -8.78 1.52
N THR A 87 -17.92 -8.65 2.23
CA THR A 87 -16.60 -8.50 1.61
C THR A 87 -15.83 -9.82 1.62
N ASP A 88 -15.44 -10.29 0.44
CA ASP A 88 -14.47 -11.38 0.28
C ASP A 88 -13.04 -10.84 0.40
N LEU A 89 -12.14 -11.62 0.98
CA LEU A 89 -10.74 -11.27 1.12
C LEU A 89 -9.95 -11.43 -0.19
N ASP A 90 -10.49 -12.08 -1.22
CA ASP A 90 -9.85 -12.26 -2.54
C ASP A 90 -8.36 -12.66 -2.46
N ASN A 91 -7.99 -13.54 -1.52
CA ASN A 91 -6.61 -13.92 -1.19
C ASN A 91 -5.66 -12.79 -0.77
N ARG A 92 -6.15 -11.57 -0.54
CA ARG A 92 -5.36 -10.38 -0.13
C ARG A 92 -4.90 -10.44 1.34
N GLY A 93 -5.44 -11.37 2.13
CA GLY A 93 -5.13 -11.55 3.56
C GLY A 93 -5.67 -10.44 4.47
N PHE A 94 -5.85 -9.23 3.94
CA PHE A 94 -6.49 -8.08 4.57
C PHE A 94 -7.22 -7.26 3.51
N ILE A 95 -8.38 -6.71 3.86
CA ILE A 95 -9.15 -5.82 3.00
C ILE A 95 -9.77 -4.69 3.82
N SER A 96 -9.85 -3.52 3.20
CA SER A 96 -10.43 -2.31 3.78
C SER A 96 -11.11 -1.50 2.67
N VAL A 97 -11.89 -0.49 3.06
CA VAL A 97 -12.50 0.47 2.12
C VAL A 97 -11.45 1.12 1.21
N GLN A 98 -10.23 1.35 1.71
CA GLN A 98 -9.14 1.90 0.91
C GLN A 98 -8.81 1.02 -0.31
N ASN A 99 -8.88 -0.31 -0.17
CA ASN A 99 -8.58 -1.22 -1.28
C ASN A 99 -9.59 -1.10 -2.42
N PHE A 100 -10.87 -0.88 -2.11
CA PHE A 100 -11.89 -0.65 -3.14
C PHE A 100 -11.63 0.66 -3.91
N ILE A 101 -11.24 1.71 -3.18
CA ILE A 101 -10.89 3.00 -3.79
C ILE A 101 -9.64 2.84 -4.67
N GLU A 102 -8.63 2.11 -4.20
CA GLU A 102 -7.42 1.80 -4.98
C GLU A 102 -7.75 1.01 -6.24
N ASP A 103 -8.64 0.01 -6.17
CA ASP A 103 -9.08 -0.79 -7.32
C ASP A 103 -9.80 0.08 -8.36
N GLU A 104 -10.70 0.98 -7.93
CA GLU A 104 -11.36 1.94 -8.82
C GLU A 104 -10.35 2.89 -9.48
N ILE A 105 -9.41 3.44 -8.71
CA ILE A 105 -8.35 4.32 -9.24
C ILE A 105 -7.47 3.56 -10.24
N HIS A 106 -7.08 2.33 -9.94
CA HIS A 106 -6.28 1.51 -10.84
C HIS A 106 -7.03 1.18 -12.13
N SER A 107 -8.35 0.94 -12.05
CA SER A 107 -9.21 0.76 -13.22
C SER A 107 -9.23 2.02 -14.11
N GLU A 108 -9.38 3.20 -13.53
CA GLU A 108 -9.35 4.46 -14.28
C GLU A 108 -7.97 4.74 -14.90
N ILE A 109 -6.89 4.50 -14.14
CA ILE A 109 -5.51 4.62 -14.66
C ILE A 109 -5.31 3.65 -15.84
N ARG A 110 -5.77 2.41 -15.72
CA ARG A 110 -5.71 1.41 -16.79
C ARG A 110 -6.45 1.90 -18.03
N ASN A 111 -7.68 2.40 -17.87
CA ASN A 111 -8.47 2.95 -18.97
C ASN A 111 -7.72 4.07 -19.70
N ILE A 112 -7.05 4.95 -18.97
CA ILE A 112 -6.23 6.03 -19.54
C ILE A 112 -5.02 5.46 -20.29
N LEU A 113 -4.32 4.48 -19.73
CA LEU A 113 -3.09 3.92 -20.29
C LEU A 113 -3.33 3.05 -21.54
N GLU A 114 -4.50 2.41 -21.63
CA GLU A 114 -4.88 1.57 -22.76
C GLU A 114 -5.28 2.39 -24.00
N GLN A 115 -5.77 3.61 -23.81
CA GLN A 115 -6.13 4.50 -24.92
C GLN A 115 -4.98 4.72 -25.92
N PRO A 116 -5.30 4.89 -27.21
CA PRO A 116 -4.29 5.14 -28.24
C PRO A 116 -3.44 6.37 -27.90
N ILE A 117 -2.18 6.34 -28.34
CA ILE A 117 -1.30 7.50 -28.26
C ILE A 117 -1.76 8.50 -29.32
N ARG A 118 -2.04 9.73 -28.90
CA ARG A 118 -2.47 10.83 -29.79
C ARG A 118 -1.34 11.84 -29.91
N GLN A 119 -1.16 12.42 -31.09
CA GLN A 119 -0.06 13.33 -31.41
C GLN A 119 0.01 14.58 -30.51
N GLU A 120 -1.12 14.98 -29.93
CA GLU A 120 -1.24 16.15 -29.04
C GLU A 120 -0.99 15.82 -27.55
N SER A 121 -0.72 14.55 -27.21
CA SER A 121 -0.53 14.13 -25.82
C SER A 121 0.83 14.60 -25.28
N PRO A 122 0.93 14.91 -23.97
CA PRO A 122 2.23 15.15 -23.35
C PRO A 122 3.17 13.94 -23.51
N LYS A 123 4.44 14.18 -23.81
CA LYS A 123 5.45 13.11 -23.99
C LYS A 123 5.58 12.17 -22.78
N SER A 124 5.32 12.68 -21.57
CA SER A 124 5.31 11.90 -20.34
C SER A 124 4.19 10.85 -20.36
N LEU A 125 2.99 11.24 -20.78
CA LEU A 125 1.84 10.34 -20.91
C LEU A 125 2.10 9.27 -21.99
N ASP A 126 2.68 9.66 -23.12
CA ASP A 126 3.04 8.71 -24.18
C ASP A 126 4.06 7.67 -23.72
N THR A 127 5.05 8.11 -22.94
CA THR A 127 6.06 7.22 -22.35
C THR A 127 5.39 6.23 -21.39
N ALA A 128 4.50 6.70 -20.50
CA ALA A 128 3.75 5.84 -19.59
C ALA A 128 2.90 4.80 -20.34
N LYS A 129 2.19 5.22 -21.39
CA LYS A 129 1.40 4.31 -22.26
C LYS A 129 2.26 3.26 -22.95
N LYS A 130 3.42 3.64 -23.48
CA LYS A 130 4.38 2.69 -24.10
C LYS A 130 4.91 1.70 -23.07
N PHE A 131 5.27 2.18 -21.88
CA PHE A 131 5.74 1.34 -20.79
C PHE A 131 4.68 0.32 -20.37
N TYR A 132 3.44 0.77 -20.16
CA TYR A 132 2.31 -0.11 -19.85
C TYR A 132 2.13 -1.20 -20.91
N ARG A 133 2.10 -0.84 -22.21
CA ARG A 133 1.97 -1.83 -23.30
C ARG A 133 3.13 -2.82 -23.36
N ALA A 134 4.35 -2.38 -23.07
CA ALA A 134 5.50 -3.29 -22.99
C ALA A 134 5.35 -4.27 -21.82
N CYS A 135 4.83 -3.81 -20.68
CA CYS A 135 4.56 -4.64 -19.51
C CYS A 135 3.44 -5.66 -19.75
N MET A 136 2.39 -5.28 -20.47
CA MET A 136 1.22 -6.15 -20.73
C MET A 136 1.43 -7.15 -21.88
N ASN A 137 2.55 -7.07 -22.62
CA ASN A 137 2.81 -7.98 -23.73
C ASN A 137 3.48 -9.28 -23.23
N GLU A 138 2.69 -10.14 -22.61
CA GLU A 138 3.14 -11.43 -22.05
C GLU A 138 3.83 -12.31 -23.11
N SER A 139 3.29 -12.38 -24.33
CA SER A 139 3.90 -13.17 -25.40
C SER A 139 5.34 -12.73 -25.74
N ALA A 140 5.62 -11.43 -25.71
CA ALA A 140 6.98 -10.92 -25.93
C ALA A 140 7.89 -11.20 -24.72
N ILE A 141 7.35 -11.14 -23.50
CA ILE A 141 8.07 -11.47 -22.27
C ILE A 141 8.45 -12.95 -22.27
N ASP A 142 7.50 -13.84 -22.58
CA ASP A 142 7.71 -15.29 -22.64
C ASP A 142 8.70 -15.68 -23.73
N ALA A 143 8.60 -15.06 -24.91
CA ALA A 143 9.55 -15.28 -26.01
C ALA A 143 10.98 -14.83 -25.64
N ALA A 144 11.12 -13.76 -24.86
CA ALA A 144 12.43 -13.32 -24.35
C ALA A 144 12.98 -14.26 -23.28
N GLY A 145 12.10 -14.93 -22.51
CA GLY A 145 12.45 -15.88 -21.47
C GLY A 145 13.47 -15.33 -20.47
N LEU A 146 14.49 -16.13 -20.15
CA LEU A 146 15.54 -15.74 -19.18
C LEU A 146 16.65 -14.87 -19.77
N LYS A 147 16.57 -14.50 -21.07
CA LYS A 147 17.67 -13.80 -21.74
C LYS A 147 18.07 -12.52 -21.02
N LYS A 148 17.09 -11.68 -20.65
CA LYS A 148 17.37 -10.39 -19.99
C LYS A 148 18.00 -10.56 -18.60
N ILE A 149 17.57 -11.56 -17.85
CA ILE A 149 18.13 -11.86 -16.53
C ILE A 149 19.58 -12.37 -16.69
N LYS A 150 19.85 -13.24 -17.68
CA LYS A 150 21.20 -13.71 -17.97
C LYS A 150 22.16 -12.57 -18.32
N GLU A 151 21.74 -11.64 -19.18
CA GLU A 151 22.52 -10.44 -19.52
C GLU A 151 22.87 -9.60 -18.29
N ILE A 152 21.92 -9.43 -17.36
CA ILE A 152 22.16 -8.73 -16.09
C ILE A 152 23.19 -9.48 -15.24
N LEU A 153 23.03 -10.80 -15.09
CA LEU A 153 23.95 -11.64 -14.31
C LEU A 153 25.37 -11.61 -14.88
N GLU A 154 25.51 -11.74 -16.19
CA GLU A 154 26.81 -11.65 -16.87
C GLU A 154 27.48 -10.30 -16.63
N ARG A 155 26.72 -9.19 -16.71
CA ARG A 155 27.26 -7.84 -16.50
C ARG A 155 27.77 -7.60 -15.08
N ILE A 156 27.18 -8.26 -14.08
CA ILE A 156 27.60 -8.19 -12.68
C ILE A 156 28.67 -9.23 -12.29
N GLY A 157 29.23 -9.98 -13.25
CA GLY A 157 30.28 -10.97 -12.97
C GLY A 157 29.77 -12.38 -12.67
N GLY A 158 28.53 -12.67 -13.05
CA GLY A 158 27.93 -13.99 -12.95
C GLY A 158 27.27 -14.30 -11.60
N TRP A 159 26.76 -15.53 -11.49
CA TRP A 159 26.15 -16.04 -10.27
C TRP A 159 26.88 -17.33 -9.84
N PRO A 160 27.46 -17.41 -8.63
CA PRO A 160 28.29 -18.54 -8.21
C PRO A 160 27.60 -19.90 -8.38
N THR A 161 26.31 -20.00 -8.04
CA THR A 161 25.54 -21.26 -8.16
C THR A 161 25.33 -21.72 -9.60
N LEU A 162 25.33 -20.81 -10.58
CA LEU A 162 25.11 -21.15 -11.99
C LEU A 162 26.41 -21.47 -12.73
N LEU A 163 27.52 -20.92 -12.24
CA LEU A 163 28.84 -21.04 -12.85
C LEU A 163 29.73 -22.05 -12.15
N GLU A 164 29.39 -22.45 -10.92
CA GLU A 164 30.10 -23.44 -10.11
C GLU A 164 31.61 -23.16 -10.09
N ASN A 165 32.43 -24.11 -10.56
CA ASN A 165 33.88 -24.01 -10.57
C ASN A 165 34.43 -22.95 -11.55
N ASN A 166 33.61 -22.43 -12.46
CA ASN A 166 34.02 -21.39 -13.41
C ASN A 166 33.91 -19.98 -12.81
N TRP A 167 33.33 -19.83 -11.61
CA TRP A 167 33.23 -18.55 -10.93
C TRP A 167 34.43 -18.35 -10.00
N GLN A 168 35.14 -17.23 -10.19
CA GLN A 168 36.31 -16.87 -9.40
C GLN A 168 35.92 -15.90 -8.30
N GLU A 169 36.10 -16.31 -7.04
CA GLU A 169 35.73 -15.48 -5.88
C GLU A 169 36.64 -14.25 -5.75
N ASP A 170 37.92 -14.38 -6.12
CA ASP A 170 38.90 -13.30 -5.99
C ASP A 170 38.61 -12.10 -6.91
N ASP A 171 37.90 -12.34 -8.03
CA ASP A 171 37.48 -11.31 -8.97
C ASP A 171 36.18 -10.59 -8.53
N PHE A 172 35.55 -11.05 -7.45
CA PHE A 172 34.26 -10.52 -7.02
C PHE A 172 34.38 -9.27 -6.15
N ASP A 173 33.99 -8.13 -6.73
CA ASP A 173 33.82 -6.87 -6.01
C ASP A 173 32.33 -6.54 -5.84
N TRP A 174 31.83 -6.68 -4.62
CA TRP A 174 30.43 -6.41 -4.30
C TRP A 174 30.05 -4.93 -4.51
N LEU A 175 30.97 -3.99 -4.33
CA LEU A 175 30.70 -2.56 -4.52
C LEU A 175 30.54 -2.25 -6.01
N ALA A 176 31.40 -2.82 -6.85
CA ALA A 176 31.26 -2.74 -8.30
C ALA A 176 29.93 -3.36 -8.78
N VAL A 177 29.49 -4.46 -8.17
CA VAL A 177 28.18 -5.06 -8.47
C VAL A 177 27.04 -4.13 -8.11
N VAL A 178 27.02 -3.58 -6.88
CA VAL A 178 25.98 -2.63 -6.45
C VAL A 178 25.95 -1.40 -7.35
N HIS A 179 27.11 -0.88 -7.76
CA HIS A 179 27.21 0.23 -8.71
C HIS A 179 26.56 -0.12 -10.06
N LYS A 180 26.93 -1.25 -10.67
CA LYS A 180 26.35 -1.72 -11.94
C LYS A 180 24.85 -1.97 -11.85
N LEU A 181 24.36 -2.55 -10.75
CA LEU A 181 22.93 -2.76 -10.52
C LEU A 181 22.18 -1.43 -10.46
N ARG A 182 22.74 -0.44 -9.74
CA ARG A 182 22.18 0.90 -9.64
C ARG A 182 22.15 1.63 -10.98
N GLU A 183 23.21 1.54 -11.79
CA GLU A 183 23.25 2.09 -13.16
C GLU A 183 22.16 1.48 -14.06
N MET A 184 21.85 0.20 -13.88
CA MET A 184 20.80 -0.49 -14.63
C MET A 184 19.38 -0.23 -14.08
N GLY A 185 19.24 0.45 -12.94
CA GLY A 185 17.95 0.64 -12.28
C GLY A 185 17.35 -0.65 -11.70
N VAL A 186 18.18 -1.68 -11.49
CA VAL A 186 17.78 -2.93 -10.84
C VAL A 186 17.95 -2.77 -9.33
N ASN A 187 17.22 -3.55 -8.53
CA ASN A 187 17.39 -3.53 -7.07
C ASN A 187 18.86 -3.75 -6.68
N PHE A 188 19.45 -2.75 -6.03
CA PHE A 188 20.85 -2.70 -5.63
C PHE A 188 21.02 -2.76 -4.09
N GLY A 189 19.93 -2.89 -3.33
CA GLY A 189 19.95 -3.02 -1.88
C GLY A 189 20.35 -4.44 -1.45
N VAL A 190 21.63 -4.79 -1.64
CA VAL A 190 22.16 -6.11 -1.26
C VAL A 190 22.49 -6.15 0.24
N PHE A 191 23.40 -5.27 0.69
CA PHE A 191 23.83 -5.16 2.09
C PHE A 191 23.27 -3.93 2.79
N TYR A 192 23.23 -2.82 2.08
CA TYR A 192 22.64 -1.55 2.52
C TYR A 192 21.94 -0.90 1.33
N LEU A 193 20.82 -0.25 1.60
CA LEU A 193 20.20 0.67 0.65
C LEU A 193 20.80 2.06 0.91
N VAL A 194 21.58 2.56 -0.04
CA VAL A 194 22.17 3.90 0.05
C VAL A 194 21.39 4.86 -0.84
N SER A 195 20.76 5.84 -0.22
CA SER A 195 19.90 6.83 -0.88
C SER A 195 20.21 8.24 -0.41
N VAL A 196 19.74 9.23 -1.16
CA VAL A 196 19.85 10.64 -0.81
C VAL A 196 18.55 11.06 -0.13
N TYR A 197 18.66 11.52 1.11
CA TYR A 197 17.52 11.99 1.91
C TYR A 197 17.63 13.49 2.13
N ARG A 198 16.48 14.12 2.38
CA ARG A 198 16.46 15.47 2.93
C ARG A 198 16.96 15.40 4.37
N ASP A 199 17.83 16.32 4.74
CA ASP A 199 18.34 16.38 6.12
C ASP A 199 17.20 16.78 7.06
N GLU A 200 17.00 16.00 8.13
CA GLU A 200 15.93 16.19 9.12
C GLU A 200 16.19 17.41 10.03
N ILE A 201 17.47 17.83 10.14
CA ILE A 201 17.87 18.99 10.93
C ILE A 201 17.85 20.27 10.09
N ASP A 202 18.30 20.18 8.84
CA ASP A 202 18.34 21.29 7.88
C ASP A 202 17.71 20.89 6.55
N GLU A 203 16.41 21.14 6.41
CA GLU A 203 15.65 20.76 5.22
C GLU A 203 16.16 21.38 3.90
N SER A 204 17.05 22.38 3.94
CA SER A 204 17.68 22.95 2.75
C SER A 204 18.80 22.07 2.17
N ARG A 205 19.25 21.06 2.92
CA ARG A 205 20.36 20.18 2.57
C ARG A 205 19.90 18.75 2.31
N TYR A 206 20.78 18.03 1.63
CA TYR A 206 20.64 16.60 1.36
C TYR A 206 21.79 15.84 1.99
N VAL A 207 21.50 14.67 2.54
CA VAL A 207 22.46 13.77 3.18
C VAL A 207 22.38 12.38 2.57
N LEU A 208 23.48 11.65 2.62
CA LEU A 208 23.49 10.23 2.29
C LEU A 208 23.00 9.44 3.49
N GLY A 209 21.93 8.68 3.30
CA GLY A 209 21.44 7.73 4.28
C GLY A 209 21.75 6.30 3.83
N ALA A 210 22.14 5.48 4.80
CA ALA A 210 22.34 4.04 4.61
C ALA A 210 21.34 3.28 5.48
N GLU A 211 20.44 2.57 4.83
CA GLU A 211 19.41 1.77 5.50
C GLU A 211 19.68 0.27 5.31
N LYS A 212 19.14 -0.54 6.22
CA LYS A 212 19.07 -1.99 6.01
C LYS A 212 18.24 -2.29 4.76
N PRO A 213 18.60 -3.31 3.96
CA PRO A 213 17.85 -3.66 2.77
C PRO A 213 16.44 -4.13 3.14
N LEU A 214 15.49 -3.88 2.24
CA LEU A 214 14.11 -4.33 2.37
C LEU A 214 14.01 -5.84 2.14
N CYS A 215 14.37 -6.65 3.13
CA CYS A 215 13.99 -8.05 3.16
C CYS A 215 12.50 -8.15 3.53
N LYS A 216 11.60 -8.02 2.55
CA LYS A 216 10.18 -8.30 2.79
C LYS A 216 9.94 -9.82 2.84
N ASN A 217 9.30 -10.29 3.91
CA ASN A 217 8.69 -11.62 4.06
C ASN A 217 9.56 -12.82 3.67
N LEU A 218 10.81 -12.88 4.13
CA LEU A 218 11.45 -14.16 4.36
C LEU A 218 11.00 -14.59 5.76
N SER A 219 10.26 -15.69 5.89
CA SER A 219 10.03 -16.28 7.20
C SER A 219 11.37 -16.40 7.94
N THR A 220 11.37 -16.24 9.26
CA THR A 220 12.59 -16.36 10.07
C THR A 220 13.36 -17.67 9.79
N ALA A 221 12.65 -18.72 9.36
CA ALA A 221 13.23 -19.98 8.89
C ALA A 221 13.99 -19.87 7.55
N SER A 222 13.52 -19.04 6.61
CA SER A 222 14.19 -18.77 5.33
C SER A 222 15.41 -17.86 5.51
N LEU A 223 15.33 -16.88 6.42
CA LEU A 223 16.45 -16.04 6.83
C LEU A 223 17.53 -16.86 7.52
N ALA A 224 17.19 -17.74 8.47
CA ALA A 224 18.16 -18.62 9.11
C ALA A 224 18.86 -19.53 8.09
N SER A 225 18.13 -20.09 7.12
CA SER A 225 18.71 -20.97 6.09
C SER A 225 19.59 -20.22 5.07
N LYS A 226 19.19 -19.01 4.64
CA LYS A 226 19.97 -18.19 3.70
C LYS A 226 21.14 -17.46 4.37
N MET A 227 20.97 -17.02 5.61
CA MET A 227 22.08 -16.57 6.46
C MET A 227 22.99 -17.73 6.85
N TYR A 228 22.52 -18.98 6.93
CA TYR A 228 23.38 -20.15 7.15
C TYR A 228 24.26 -20.43 5.92
N LEU A 229 23.74 -20.22 4.72
CA LEU A 229 24.55 -20.27 3.49
C LEU A 229 25.58 -19.13 3.45
N MET A 230 25.19 -17.89 3.76
CA MET A 230 26.16 -16.78 3.87
C MET A 230 27.15 -16.96 5.03
N LYS A 231 26.70 -17.46 6.19
CA LYS A 231 27.56 -17.80 7.34
C LYS A 231 28.51 -18.93 7.02
N ARG A 232 28.13 -19.95 6.26
CA ARG A 232 29.07 -21.01 5.83
C ARG A 232 30.15 -20.42 4.94
N VAL A 233 29.81 -19.57 3.98
CA VAL A 233 30.81 -18.89 3.14
C VAL A 233 31.75 -18.00 3.97
N ILE A 234 31.21 -17.21 4.91
CA ILE A 234 32.01 -16.32 5.77
C ILE A 234 32.84 -17.10 6.82
N LEU A 235 32.30 -18.16 7.43
CA LEU A 235 32.99 -18.96 8.46
C LEU A 235 34.03 -19.90 7.86
N LEU A 236 33.85 -20.39 6.63
CA LEU A 236 34.89 -21.13 5.90
C LEU A 236 36.13 -20.24 5.65
N ARG A 237 35.96 -18.93 5.49
CA ARG A 237 37.08 -17.97 5.43
C ARG A 237 37.75 -17.72 6.79
N ALA A 238 37.02 -17.75 7.90
CA ALA A 238 37.62 -17.52 9.23
C ALA A 238 38.44 -18.72 9.74
N SER A 239 38.07 -19.95 9.40
CA SER A 239 38.78 -21.16 9.85
C SER A 239 40.07 -21.46 9.06
N ASN A 240 40.30 -20.80 7.93
CA ASN A 240 41.52 -20.91 7.12
C ASN A 240 42.54 -19.79 7.41
N TYR A 241 42.29 -18.98 8.45
CA TYR A 241 43.17 -17.90 8.91
C TYR A 241 43.59 -18.04 10.39
N ILE A 242 43.62 -19.27 10.91
CA ILE A 242 44.32 -19.65 12.16
C ILE A 242 45.23 -20.84 11.87
#